data_AF-A0A7S1Z656-F1
#
_entry.id   AF-A0A7S1Z656-F1
#
_cell.length_a   1.000
_cell.length_b   1.000
_cell.length_c   1.000
_cell.angle_alpha   90.00
_cell.angle_beta   90.00
_cell.angle_gamma   90.00
#
_symmetry.space_group_name_H-M   'P 1'
#
loop_
_entity.id
_entity.type
_entity.pdbx_description
1 polymer ?
#
loop_
_entity_poly.entity_id
_entity_poly.type
_entity_poly.pdbx_seq_one_letter_code
_entity_poly.pdbx_strand_id
1 'polypeptide(L)'
;PDLLSLELTVPPTASPHAISAFSSLKDAEERYISNDRPPSHLELLVRSIHLGFNFAPVIGTGWLALLSPKFRDWIWYDWVGGCLARSGPAFIKWGQWASTRSDMFPETLCAAMSRLHADAPSHSWSHTRTAVERSLCVPSGSLERVFKKFEENPVASGSIA
;
A
#
# COMPACT_ATOMS: atom_id res chain seq x y z
N PRO A 1 15.50 13.92 -13.91
CA PRO A 1 15.90 13.99 -12.49
C PRO A 1 15.48 12.68 -11.81
N ASP A 2 16.46 11.77 -11.73
CA ASP A 2 16.30 10.39 -11.29
C ASP A 2 15.81 10.28 -9.85
N LEU A 3 14.64 9.67 -9.68
CA LEU A 3 14.08 9.26 -8.38
C LEU A 3 14.81 8.05 -7.75
N LEU A 4 15.86 7.55 -8.41
CA LEU A 4 16.74 6.47 -7.93
C LEU A 4 18.00 6.99 -7.21
N SER A 5 18.17 8.31 -7.09
CA SER A 5 19.33 8.94 -6.44
C SER A 5 18.99 9.46 -5.03
N LEU A 6 18.04 8.82 -4.34
CA LEU A 6 17.92 8.95 -2.88
C LEU A 6 19.05 8.11 -2.26
N GLU A 7 20.30 8.54 -2.47
CA GLU A 7 21.40 8.12 -1.62
C GLU A 7 21.02 8.50 -0.19
N LEU A 8 20.53 7.51 0.57
CA LEU A 8 20.56 7.55 2.02
C LEU A 8 22.03 7.66 2.45
N THR A 9 22.56 8.87 2.39
CA THR A 9 23.89 9.17 2.89
C THR A 9 23.83 9.02 4.41
N VAL A 10 24.63 8.10 4.94
CA VAL A 10 24.71 7.89 6.39
C VAL A 10 25.07 9.23 7.04
N PRO A 11 24.29 9.73 8.02
CA PRO A 11 24.59 11.01 8.64
C PRO A 11 25.99 10.97 9.25
N PRO A 12 26.81 12.02 9.11
CA PRO A 12 28.22 12.02 9.51
C PRO A 12 28.43 11.82 11.03
N THR A 13 27.36 11.83 11.82
CA THR A 13 27.33 11.59 13.26
C THR A 13 26.89 10.17 13.65
N ALA A 14 26.75 9.24 12.69
CA ALA A 14 26.26 7.89 12.95
C ALA A 14 27.28 7.05 13.73
N SER A 15 26.81 6.38 14.79
CA SER A 15 27.58 5.41 15.57
C SER A 15 28.09 4.25 14.69
N PRO A 16 29.26 3.65 14.98
CA PRO A 16 29.78 2.47 14.26
C PRO A 16 28.76 1.33 14.14
N HIS A 17 27.91 1.16 15.15
CA HIS A 17 26.81 0.18 15.13
C HIS A 17 25.70 0.53 14.12
N ALA A 18 25.39 1.81 13.94
CA ALA A 18 24.39 2.26 12.98
C ALA A 18 24.90 2.07 11.53
N ILE A 19 26.19 2.29 11.30
CA ILE A 19 26.84 2.05 10.00
C ILE A 19 26.76 0.56 9.61
N SER A 20 27.08 -0.33 10.56
CA SER A 20 27.01 -1.79 10.36
C SER A 20 25.57 -2.31 10.15
N ALA A 21 24.59 -1.76 10.86
CA ALA A 21 23.19 -2.11 10.67
C ALA A 21 22.70 -1.66 9.29
N PHE A 22 23.08 -0.44 8.87
CA PHE A 22 22.71 0.11 7.58
C PHE A 22 23.31 -0.67 6.42
N SER A 23 24.59 -1.06 6.50
CA SER A 23 25.21 -1.91 5.47
C SER A 23 24.51 -3.27 5.38
N SER A 24 24.18 -3.88 6.52
CA SER A 24 23.48 -5.16 6.56
C SER A 24 22.07 -5.09 5.96
N LEU A 25 21.37 -3.97 6.14
CA LEU A 25 20.06 -3.72 5.51
C LEU A 25 20.19 -3.56 4.00
N LYS A 26 21.18 -2.79 3.54
CA LYS A 26 21.46 -2.63 2.11
C LYS A 26 21.78 -3.98 1.44
N ASP A 27 22.62 -4.79 2.08
CA ASP A 27 22.96 -6.12 1.59
C ASP A 27 21.75 -7.08 1.59
N ALA A 28 20.80 -6.90 2.51
CA ALA A 28 19.55 -7.67 2.55
C ALA A 28 18.57 -7.22 1.44
N GLU A 29 18.49 -5.92 1.19
CA GLU A 29 17.69 -5.33 0.12
C GLU A 29 18.21 -5.76 -1.26
N GLU A 30 19.53 -5.67 -1.49
CA GLU A 30 20.16 -6.13 -2.73
C GLU A 30 19.94 -7.63 -2.98
N ARG A 31 20.02 -8.45 -1.92
CA ARG A 31 19.72 -9.89 -2.03
C ARG A 31 18.24 -10.16 -2.31
N TYR A 32 17.33 -9.38 -1.74
CA TYR A 32 15.90 -9.50 -2.02
C TYR A 32 15.59 -9.16 -3.48
N ILE A 33 16.09 -8.02 -3.96
CA ILE A 33 15.91 -7.56 -5.35
C ILE A 33 16.55 -8.56 -6.32
N SER A 34 17.74 -9.09 -6.01
CA SER A 34 18.44 -10.06 -6.86
C SER A 34 17.73 -11.42 -6.93
N ASN A 35 17.02 -11.83 -5.88
CA ASN A 35 16.33 -13.12 -5.83
C ASN A 35 14.88 -13.05 -6.34
N ASP A 36 14.38 -11.83 -6.61
CA ASP A 36 13.06 -11.62 -7.19
C ASP A 36 13.08 -12.05 -8.65
N ARG A 37 12.51 -13.23 -8.93
CA ARG A 37 12.39 -13.71 -10.30
C ARG A 37 11.29 -12.92 -11.00
N PRO A 38 11.55 -12.38 -12.21
CA PRO A 38 10.51 -11.67 -12.93
C PRO A 38 9.31 -12.61 -13.15
N PRO A 39 8.07 -12.12 -12.96
CA PRO A 39 6.89 -12.94 -13.15
C PRO A 39 6.88 -13.46 -14.59
N SER A 40 6.45 -14.71 -14.75
CA SER A 40 6.38 -15.31 -16.08
C SER A 40 5.32 -14.57 -16.94
N HIS A 41 5.49 -14.56 -18.26
CA HIS A 41 4.49 -13.98 -19.16
C HIS A 41 3.09 -14.58 -18.96
N LEU A 42 3.02 -15.86 -18.58
CA LEU A 42 1.77 -16.55 -18.28
C LEU A 42 1.10 -15.99 -17.02
N GLU A 43 1.85 -15.74 -15.95
CA GLU A 43 1.32 -15.12 -14.73
C GLU A 43 0.80 -13.71 -14.99
N LEU A 44 1.53 -12.93 -15.81
CA LEU A 44 1.10 -11.60 -16.24
C LEU A 44 -0.19 -11.66 -17.05
N LEU A 45 -0.31 -12.63 -17.95
CA LEU A 45 -1.51 -12.82 -18.78
C LEU A 45 -2.71 -13.25 -17.94
N VAL A 46 -2.54 -14.20 -17.01
CA VAL A 46 -3.58 -14.61 -16.06
C VAL A 46 -4.04 -13.43 -15.21
N ARG A 47 -3.10 -12.63 -14.66
CA ARG A 47 -3.42 -11.41 -13.91
C ARG A 47 -4.18 -10.41 -14.76
N SER A 48 -3.78 -10.23 -16.02
CA SER A 48 -4.45 -9.32 -16.96
C SER A 48 -5.89 -9.75 -17.24
N ILE A 49 -6.12 -11.05 -17.45
CA ILE A 49 -7.47 -11.61 -17.65
C ILE A 49 -8.31 -11.43 -16.39
N HIS A 50 -7.78 -11.81 -15.22
CA HIS A 50 -8.48 -11.66 -13.94
C HIS A 50 -8.88 -10.20 -13.67
N LEU A 51 -7.97 -9.26 -13.95
CA LEU A 51 -8.22 -7.84 -13.84
C LEU A 51 -9.32 -7.37 -14.81
N GLY A 52 -9.27 -7.82 -16.07
CA GLY A 52 -10.30 -7.54 -17.06
C GLY A 52 -11.68 -7.98 -16.61
N PHE A 53 -11.81 -9.19 -16.05
CA PHE A 53 -13.07 -9.68 -15.47
C PHE A 53 -13.53 -8.86 -14.28
N ASN A 54 -12.62 -8.43 -13.42
CA ASN A 54 -12.94 -7.59 -12.26
C ASN A 54 -13.50 -6.21 -12.67
N PHE A 55 -12.98 -5.61 -13.75
CA PHE A 55 -13.44 -4.31 -14.25
C PHE A 55 -14.58 -4.37 -15.26
N ALA A 56 -14.88 -5.54 -15.84
CA ALA A 56 -15.98 -5.74 -16.80
C ALA A 56 -17.32 -5.14 -16.35
N PRO A 57 -17.82 -5.33 -15.11
CA PRO A 57 -19.11 -4.75 -14.70
C PRO A 57 -19.08 -3.22 -14.64
N VAL A 58 -17.96 -2.63 -14.21
CA VAL A 58 -17.78 -1.18 -14.12
C VAL A 58 -17.71 -0.55 -15.50
N ILE A 59 -16.94 -1.14 -16.42
CA ILE A 59 -16.83 -0.68 -17.81
C ILE A 59 -18.19 -0.82 -18.53
N GLY A 60 -18.84 -1.99 -18.37
CA GLY A 60 -20.13 -2.28 -19.00
C GLY A 60 -21.27 -1.38 -18.50
N THR A 61 -21.21 -0.90 -17.26
CA THR A 61 -22.20 0.05 -16.70
C THR A 61 -21.77 1.52 -16.83
N GLY A 62 -20.60 1.80 -17.40
CA GLY A 62 -20.07 3.16 -17.54
C GLY A 62 -20.98 4.07 -18.37
N TRP A 63 -21.53 3.57 -19.49
CA TRP A 63 -22.47 4.35 -20.31
C TRP A 63 -23.75 4.72 -19.54
N LEU A 64 -24.23 3.84 -18.65
CA LEU A 64 -25.38 4.10 -17.79
C LEU A 64 -25.05 5.14 -16.71
N ALA A 65 -23.83 5.10 -16.16
CA ALA A 65 -23.34 6.11 -15.22
C ALA A 65 -23.18 7.50 -15.86
N LEU A 66 -22.91 7.56 -17.18
CA LEU A 66 -22.89 8.83 -17.92
C LEU A 66 -24.30 9.40 -18.14
N LEU A 67 -25.30 8.55 -18.37
CA LEU A 67 -26.70 8.95 -18.59
C LEU A 67 -27.44 9.29 -17.29
N SER A 68 -27.12 8.63 -16.18
CA SER A 68 -27.81 8.78 -14.90
C SER A 68 -26.84 9.20 -13.80
N PRO A 69 -26.74 10.51 -13.49
CA PRO A 69 -25.91 11.02 -12.40
C PRO A 69 -26.29 10.41 -11.05
N LYS A 70 -27.59 10.14 -10.82
CA LYS A 70 -28.08 9.49 -9.59
C LYS A 70 -27.53 8.08 -9.43
N PHE A 71 -27.52 7.27 -10.50
CA PHE A 71 -26.96 5.92 -10.45
C PHE A 71 -25.44 5.96 -10.22
N ARG A 72 -24.77 6.90 -10.90
CA ARG A 72 -23.33 7.08 -10.80
C ARG A 72 -22.88 7.34 -9.36
N ASP A 73 -23.52 8.32 -8.73
CA ASP A 73 -23.10 8.80 -7.42
C ASP A 73 -23.51 7.85 -6.29
N TRP A 74 -24.60 7.10 -6.46
CA TRP A 74 -25.16 6.24 -5.41
C TRP A 74 -24.61 4.81 -5.43
N ILE A 75 -24.30 4.26 -6.60
CA ILE A 75 -23.92 2.85 -6.76
C ILE A 75 -22.58 2.71 -7.50
N TRP A 76 -22.43 3.41 -8.63
CA TRP A 76 -21.32 3.13 -9.54
C TRP A 76 -19.95 3.46 -8.93
N TYR A 77 -19.80 4.58 -8.22
CA TYR A 77 -18.54 4.92 -7.56
C TYR A 77 -18.12 3.94 -6.47
N ASP A 78 -19.08 3.36 -5.75
CA ASP A 78 -18.81 2.32 -4.75
C ASP A 78 -18.31 1.03 -5.43
N TRP A 79 -18.91 0.65 -6.56
CA TRP A 79 -18.44 -0.48 -7.37
C TRP A 79 -17.03 -0.26 -7.92
N VAL A 80 -16.74 0.95 -8.42
CA VAL A 80 -15.38 1.33 -8.85
C VAL A 80 -14.39 1.14 -7.69
N GLY A 81 -14.74 1.62 -6.49
CA GLY A 81 -13.92 1.47 -5.28
C GLY A 81 -13.65 0.01 -4.94
N GLY A 82 -14.70 -0.82 -4.93
CA GLY A 82 -14.58 -2.26 -4.71
C GLY A 82 -13.71 -2.96 -5.76
N CYS A 83 -13.82 -2.58 -7.04
CA CYS A 83 -12.96 -3.10 -8.09
C CYS A 83 -11.50 -2.73 -7.83
N LEU A 84 -11.20 -1.48 -7.49
CA LEU A 84 -9.84 -1.01 -7.18
C LEU A 84 -9.24 -1.76 -5.99
N ALA A 85 -10.03 -1.96 -4.92
CA ALA A 85 -9.61 -2.71 -3.73
C ALA A 85 -9.13 -4.13 -4.07
N ARG A 86 -9.83 -4.79 -5.01
CA ARG A 86 -9.53 -6.17 -5.44
C ARG A 86 -8.46 -6.29 -6.52
N SER A 87 -8.03 -5.17 -7.09
CA SER A 87 -7.10 -5.13 -8.22
C SER A 87 -5.63 -5.06 -7.80
N GLY A 88 -5.36 -4.97 -6.50
CA GLY A 88 -4.02 -5.03 -5.93
C GLY A 88 -3.41 -3.65 -5.62
N PRO A 89 -2.17 -3.63 -5.12
CA PRO A 89 -1.59 -2.47 -4.45
C PRO A 89 -1.43 -1.23 -5.34
N ALA A 90 -1.21 -1.41 -6.65
CA ALA A 90 -1.12 -0.29 -7.59
C ALA A 90 -2.46 0.45 -7.73
N PHE A 91 -3.57 -0.29 -7.80
CA PHE A 91 -4.91 0.29 -7.93
C PHE A 91 -5.39 0.90 -6.62
N ILE A 92 -5.05 0.29 -5.48
CA ILE A 92 -5.30 0.86 -4.16
C ILE A 92 -4.59 2.22 -4.03
N LYS A 93 -3.30 2.31 -4.41
CA LYS A 93 -2.56 3.58 -4.43
C LYS A 93 -3.19 4.62 -5.35
N TRP A 94 -3.69 4.21 -6.51
CA TRP A 94 -4.39 5.10 -7.42
C TRP A 94 -5.67 5.66 -6.79
N GLY A 95 -6.47 4.80 -6.13
CA GLY A 95 -7.66 5.23 -5.40
C GLY A 95 -7.34 6.18 -4.25
N GLN A 96 -6.28 5.89 -3.48
CA GLN A 96 -5.76 6.79 -2.44
C GLN A 96 -5.38 8.16 -3.03
N TRP A 97 -4.62 8.19 -4.12
CA TRP A 97 -4.27 9.43 -4.81
C TRP A 97 -5.52 10.19 -5.27
N ALA A 98 -6.47 9.50 -5.91
CA ALA A 98 -7.71 10.11 -6.41
C ALA A 98 -8.58 10.69 -5.27
N SER A 99 -8.63 10.03 -4.12
CA SER A 99 -9.39 10.50 -2.96
C SER A 99 -8.91 11.85 -2.40
N THR A 100 -7.62 12.18 -2.59
CA THR A 100 -7.01 13.43 -2.09
C THR A 100 -7.13 14.59 -3.09
N ARG A 101 -7.67 14.36 -4.29
CA ARG A 101 -7.75 15.32 -5.40
C ARG A 101 -9.19 15.70 -5.73
N SER A 102 -9.90 16.31 -4.78
CA SER A 102 -11.25 16.84 -4.96
C SER A 102 -11.33 18.02 -5.95
N ASP A 103 -10.17 18.56 -6.34
CA ASP A 103 -10.03 19.54 -7.43
C ASP A 103 -10.17 18.89 -8.82
N MET A 104 -9.84 17.61 -8.95
CA MET A 104 -9.87 16.87 -10.23
C MET A 104 -11.09 15.95 -10.36
N PHE A 105 -11.61 15.47 -9.24
CA PHE A 105 -12.65 14.43 -9.20
C PHE A 105 -13.89 14.89 -8.43
N PRO A 106 -15.09 14.37 -8.77
CA PRO A 106 -16.30 14.64 -7.99
C PRO A 106 -16.14 14.22 -6.54
N GLU A 107 -16.69 15.01 -5.61
CA GLU A 107 -16.61 14.75 -4.18
C GLU A 107 -17.14 13.36 -3.79
N THR A 108 -18.21 12.90 -4.46
CA THR A 108 -18.79 11.57 -4.29
C THR A 108 -17.84 10.45 -4.70
N LEU A 109 -17.05 10.64 -5.75
CA LEU A 109 -15.99 9.71 -6.14
C LEU A 109 -14.85 9.71 -5.11
N CYS A 110 -14.39 10.89 -4.68
CA CYS A 110 -13.34 11.00 -3.67
C CYS A 110 -13.76 10.32 -2.36
N ALA A 111 -15.01 10.51 -1.93
CA ALA A 111 -15.58 9.86 -0.74
C ALA A 111 -15.72 8.34 -0.90
N ALA A 112 -16.03 7.83 -2.09
CA ALA A 112 -16.02 6.39 -2.35
C ALA A 112 -14.58 5.82 -2.30
N MET A 113 -13.61 6.53 -2.88
CA MET A 113 -12.21 6.12 -2.87
C MET A 113 -11.56 6.24 -1.49
N SER A 114 -12.04 7.11 -0.61
CA SER A 114 -11.48 7.25 0.73
C SER A 114 -11.63 5.99 1.59
N ARG A 115 -12.68 5.20 1.32
CA ARG A 115 -12.91 3.90 1.94
C ARG A 115 -11.77 2.91 1.72
N LEU A 116 -11.00 3.06 0.63
CA LEU A 116 -9.85 2.18 0.32
C LEU A 116 -8.71 2.26 1.36
N HIS A 117 -8.65 3.32 2.16
CA HIS A 117 -7.62 3.48 3.19
C HIS A 117 -8.18 3.75 4.58
N ALA A 118 -9.47 4.06 4.70
CA ALA A 118 -10.14 4.18 5.99
C ALA A 118 -10.31 2.82 6.71
N ASP A 119 -10.60 1.74 5.97
CA ASP A 119 -10.95 0.43 6.54
C ASP A 119 -9.89 -0.65 6.26
N ALA A 120 -8.60 -0.29 6.32
CA ALA A 120 -7.55 -1.29 6.14
C ALA A 120 -7.59 -2.33 7.28
N PRO A 121 -7.62 -3.64 6.98
CA PRO A 121 -7.70 -4.67 8.00
C PRO A 121 -6.48 -4.59 8.94
N SER A 122 -6.73 -4.32 10.22
CA SER A 122 -5.69 -4.32 11.24
C SER A 122 -5.38 -5.75 11.68
N HIS A 123 -4.11 -6.15 11.59
CA HIS A 123 -3.64 -7.38 12.22
C HIS A 123 -3.61 -7.24 13.76
N SER A 124 -3.51 -8.36 14.48
CA SER A 124 -3.46 -8.33 15.94
C SER A 124 -2.18 -7.65 16.46
N TRP A 125 -2.26 -7.00 17.61
CA TRP A 125 -1.10 -6.36 18.26
C TRP A 125 0.10 -7.30 18.40
N SER A 126 -0.15 -8.58 18.72
CA SER A 126 0.90 -9.60 18.81
C SER A 126 1.70 -9.75 17.50
N HIS A 127 1.03 -9.66 16.35
CA HIS A 127 1.68 -9.66 15.04
C HIS A 127 2.56 -8.42 14.86
N THR A 128 2.02 -7.23 15.17
CA THR A 128 2.77 -5.96 15.09
C THR A 128 4.02 -6.02 15.96
N ARG A 129 3.87 -6.41 17.23
CA ARG A 129 4.97 -6.53 18.19
C ARG A 129 6.07 -7.45 17.66
N THR A 130 5.69 -8.64 17.21
CA THR A 130 6.64 -9.63 16.68
C THR A 130 7.35 -9.12 15.42
N ALA A 131 6.63 -8.48 14.50
CA ALA A 131 7.20 -7.91 13.29
C ALA A 131 8.22 -6.80 13.60
N VAL A 132 7.87 -5.88 14.51
CA VAL A 132 8.75 -4.80 14.93
C VAL A 132 9.99 -5.33 15.65
N GLU A 133 9.83 -6.24 16.61
CA GLU A 133 10.95 -6.85 17.34
C GLU A 133 11.91 -7.59 16.39
N ARG A 134 11.38 -8.32 15.40
CA ARG A 134 12.19 -8.94 14.34
C ARG A 134 12.92 -7.91 13.49
N SER A 135 12.24 -6.84 13.07
CA SER A 135 12.82 -5.79 12.23
C SER A 135 13.96 -5.05 12.92
N LEU A 136 13.90 -4.94 14.25
CA LEU A 136 14.93 -4.31 15.10
C LEU A 136 15.96 -5.31 15.63
N CYS A 137 15.82 -6.61 15.29
CA CYS A 137 16.68 -7.70 15.75
C CYS A 137 16.81 -7.78 17.29
N VAL A 138 15.72 -7.48 18.02
CA VAL A 138 15.70 -7.54 19.49
C VAL A 138 14.96 -8.79 19.99
N PRO A 139 15.27 -9.29 21.21
CA PRO A 139 14.57 -10.43 21.78
C PRO A 139 13.08 -10.14 21.95
N SER A 140 12.25 -11.16 21.75
CA SER A 140 10.81 -11.03 21.94
C SER A 140 10.46 -10.59 23.36
N GLY A 141 9.55 -9.62 23.49
CA GLY A 141 9.20 -9.02 24.77
C GLY A 141 10.10 -7.85 25.20
N SER A 142 10.98 -7.36 24.33
CA SER A 142 11.89 -6.25 24.64
C SER A 142 11.46 -4.90 24.05
N LEU A 143 10.27 -4.80 23.44
CA LEU A 143 9.79 -3.58 22.80
C LEU A 143 9.80 -2.36 23.75
N GLU A 144 9.43 -2.56 25.01
CA GLU A 144 9.37 -1.56 26.08
C GLU A 144 10.77 -1.10 26.53
N ARG A 145 11.82 -1.88 26.25
CA ARG A 145 13.21 -1.49 26.50
C ARG A 145 13.77 -0.60 25.38
N VAL A 146 13.18 -0.68 24.18
CA VAL A 146 13.62 0.06 22.99
C VAL A 146 12.83 1.35 22.83
N PHE A 147 11.52 1.32 23.09
CA PHE A 147 10.63 2.47 22.94
C PHE A 147 10.15 2.99 24.28
N LYS A 148 10.24 4.31 24.48
CA LYS A 148 9.69 4.99 25.68
C LYS A 148 8.16 4.92 25.75
N LYS A 149 7.50 4.93 24.59
CA LYS A 149 6.05 4.78 24.42
C LYS A 149 5.80 4.18 23.03
N PHE A 150 4.93 3.19 22.95
CA PHE A 150 4.49 2.59 21.69
C PHE A 150 2.95 2.55 21.70
N GLU A 151 2.32 3.10 20.66
CA GLU A 151 0.85 3.05 20.54
C GLU A 151 0.44 1.72 19.92
N GLU A 152 -0.39 0.95 20.63
CA GLU A 152 -0.88 -0.35 20.19
C GLU A 152 -1.91 -0.23 19.05
N ASN A 153 -2.63 0.89 19.00
CA ASN A 153 -3.62 1.13 17.96
C ASN A 153 -2.96 1.74 16.72
N PRO A 154 -3.15 1.15 15.53
CA PRO A 154 -2.64 1.72 14.29
C PRO A 154 -3.30 3.07 14.04
N VAL A 155 -2.47 4.10 13.81
CA VAL A 155 -2.93 5.47 13.53
C VAL A 155 -3.10 5.76 12.03
N ALA A 156 -2.55 4.90 11.18
CA ALA A 156 -2.56 5.05 9.73
C ALA A 156 -2.41 3.68 9.03
N SER A 157 -2.82 3.63 7.77
CA SER A 157 -2.66 2.44 6.91
C SER A 157 -1.60 2.66 5.83
N GLY A 158 -0.77 1.64 5.61
CA GLY A 158 0.16 1.56 4.48
C GLY A 158 -0.41 0.67 3.38
N SER A 159 -0.24 1.06 2.11
CA SER A 159 -0.69 0.28 0.94
C SER A 159 0.01 -1.08 0.75
N ILE A 160 1.09 -1.34 1.49
CA ILE A 160 1.86 -2.59 1.52
C ILE A 160 2.25 -2.82 2.99
N ALA A 161 1.27 -3.15 3.84
CA ALA A 161 1.45 -3.33 5.29
C ALA A 161 0.83 -4.65 5.75
#